data_AF-A0A286C7W8-F1
#
_entry.id   AF-A0A286C7W8-F1
#
_cell.length_a   1.000
_cell.length_b   1.000
_cell.length_c   1.000
_cell.angle_alpha   90.00
_cell.angle_beta   90.00
_cell.angle_gamma   90.00
#
_symmetry.space_group_name_H-M   'P 1'
#
loop_
_entity.id
_entity.type
_entity.pdbx_description
1 polymer ?
#
loop_
_entity_poly.entity_id
_entity_poly.type
_entity_poly.pdbx_seq_one_letter_code
_entity_poly.pdbx_strand_id
1 'polypeptide(L)'
;MSTLELIRQKLSVLEPEEVEIVDDSSRHAGHEGAKGGGGHYLLTIVSSKFVGKSPLERHRLVYAALHEMMHKNIHALSVKAYTPEEI
;
A
#
# COMPACT_ATOMS: atom_id res chain seq x y z
N MET A 1 -13.40 8.08 8.43
CA MET A 1 -12.12 7.92 7.70
C MET A 1 -12.37 7.05 6.49
N SER A 2 -11.94 7.51 5.33
CA SER A 2 -11.90 6.74 4.08
C SER A 2 -10.81 5.64 4.15
N THR A 3 -10.90 4.65 3.26
CA THR A 3 -9.85 3.61 3.12
C THR A 3 -8.48 4.22 2.87
N LEU A 4 -8.40 5.28 2.06
CA LEU A 4 -7.14 5.98 1.76
C LEU A 4 -6.51 6.62 3.00
N GLU A 5 -7.33 7.24 3.87
CA GLU A 5 -6.86 7.80 5.13
C GLU A 5 -6.34 6.71 6.08
N LEU A 6 -7.03 5.57 6.15
CA LEU A 6 -6.61 4.43 6.96
C LEU A 6 -5.29 3.82 6.46
N ILE A 7 -5.11 3.70 5.13
CA ILE A 7 -3.83 3.25 4.55
C ILE A 7 -2.70 4.19 4.98
N ARG A 8 -2.88 5.51 4.82
CA ARG A 8 -1.87 6.49 5.24
C ARG A 8 -1.55 6.40 6.72
N GLN A 9 -2.59 6.29 7.56
CA GLN A 9 -2.42 6.17 9.00
C GLN A 9 -1.62 4.92 9.37
N LYS A 10 -1.96 3.75 8.80
CA LYS A 10 -1.26 2.49 9.09
C LYS A 10 0.19 2.49 8.59
N LEU A 11 0.47 3.16 7.46
CA LEU A 11 1.82 3.29 6.92
C LEU A 11 2.72 4.25 7.72
N SER A 12 2.18 5.06 8.64
CA SER A 12 2.97 5.97 9.48
C SER A 12 4.06 5.28 10.30
N VAL A 13 3.89 3.99 10.63
CA VAL A 13 4.90 3.17 11.33
C VAL A 13 6.20 3.01 10.53
N LEU A 14 6.13 3.18 9.21
CA LEU A 14 7.30 3.16 8.33
C LEU A 14 7.96 4.54 8.22
N GLU A 15 7.48 5.55 8.95
CA GLU A 15 7.99 6.92 8.91
C GLU A 15 8.22 7.42 7.47
N PRO A 16 7.21 7.36 6.59
CA PRO A 16 7.41 7.70 5.20
C PRO A 16 7.59 9.20 5.01
N GLU A 17 8.53 9.55 4.14
CA GLU A 17 8.76 10.92 3.69
C GLU A 17 7.73 11.30 2.60
N GLU A 18 7.34 10.33 1.77
CA GLU A 18 6.31 10.49 0.75
C GLU A 18 5.40 9.26 0.68
N VAL A 19 4.10 9.50 0.52
CA VAL A 19 3.09 8.45 0.30
C VAL A 19 2.10 8.91 -0.76
N GLU A 20 2.16 8.29 -1.93
CA GLU A 20 1.17 8.42 -2.99
C GLU A 20 0.30 7.16 -3.05
N ILE A 21 -1.01 7.35 -3.07
CA ILE A 21 -1.98 6.26 -3.18
C ILE A 21 -2.98 6.61 -4.28
N VAL A 22 -3.09 5.73 -5.27
CA VAL A 22 -4.07 5.83 -6.34
C VAL A 22 -5.11 4.72 -6.16
N ASP A 23 -6.38 5.12 -6.13
CA ASP A 23 -7.51 4.19 -6.13
C ASP A 23 -7.86 3.80 -7.56
N ASP A 24 -7.57 2.55 -7.93
CA ASP A 24 -7.85 1.98 -9.25
C ASP A 24 -9.08 1.05 -9.22
N SER A 25 -9.85 1.06 -8.12
CA SER A 25 -10.98 0.13 -7.90
C SER A 25 -12.04 0.21 -8.99
N SER A 26 -12.33 1.40 -9.50
CA SER A 26 -13.36 1.62 -10.54
C SER A 26 -13.01 0.96 -11.88
N ARG A 27 -11.72 0.79 -12.20
CA ARG A 27 -11.28 0.11 -13.44
C ARG A 27 -11.45 -1.40 -13.36
N HIS A 28 -11.65 -1.92 -12.15
CA HIS A 28 -11.87 -3.33 -11.87
C HIS A 28 -13.29 -3.62 -11.35
N ALA A 29 -14.17 -2.62 -11.32
CA ALA A 29 -15.57 -2.77 -10.96
C ALA A 29 -16.27 -3.72 -11.94
N GLY A 30 -16.60 -4.94 -11.48
CA GLY A 30 -17.26 -5.98 -12.28
C GLY A 30 -16.44 -7.24 -12.54
N HIS A 31 -15.14 -7.27 -12.22
CA HIS A 31 -14.36 -8.52 -12.21
C HIS A 31 -14.73 -9.40 -11.02
N GLU A 32 -14.60 -10.72 -11.16
CA GLU A 32 -14.97 -11.68 -10.11
C GLU A 32 -14.25 -11.43 -8.77
N GLY A 33 -13.02 -10.88 -8.80
CA GLY A 33 -12.28 -10.48 -7.59
C GLY A 33 -12.87 -9.29 -6.83
N ALA A 34 -13.57 -8.38 -7.51
CA ALA A 34 -14.24 -7.24 -6.88
C ALA A 34 -15.54 -7.63 -6.14
N LYS A 35 -16.08 -8.84 -6.40
CA LYS A 35 -17.27 -9.35 -5.69
C LYS A 35 -17.04 -9.54 -4.18
N GLY A 36 -15.78 -9.61 -3.74
CA GLY A 36 -15.38 -9.66 -2.32
C GLY A 36 -15.38 -8.31 -1.60
N GLY A 37 -15.63 -7.19 -2.30
CA GLY A 37 -15.85 -5.87 -1.70
C GLY A 37 -14.60 -5.04 -1.35
N GLY A 38 -13.39 -5.55 -1.55
CA GLY A 38 -12.14 -4.80 -1.33
C GLY A 38 -11.70 -3.98 -2.55
N GLY A 39 -11.04 -2.85 -2.31
CA GLY A 39 -10.53 -1.96 -3.37
C GLY A 39 -9.19 -2.40 -3.98
N HIS A 40 -8.86 -1.83 -5.14
CA HIS A 40 -7.56 -1.96 -5.80
C HIS A 40 -6.77 -0.67 -5.62
N TYR A 41 -5.57 -0.77 -5.07
CA TYR A 41 -4.74 0.41 -4.79
C TYR A 41 -3.33 0.26 -5.38
N LEU A 42 -2.84 1.34 -5.96
CA LEU A 42 -1.43 1.51 -6.29
C LEU A 42 -0.81 2.39 -5.20
N LEU A 43 0.24 1.91 -4.56
CA LEU A 43 0.96 2.59 -3.48
C LEU A 43 2.39 2.83 -3.91
N THR A 44 2.79 4.11 -3.91
CA THR A 44 4.20 4.52 -3.92
C THR A 44 4.54 5.08 -2.55
N ILE A 45 5.60 4.56 -1.93
CA ILE A 45 6.04 4.96 -0.60
C ILE A 45 7.55 5.16 -0.58
N VAL A 46 7.98 6.30 -0.04
CA VAL A 46 9.38 6.64 0.17
C VAL A 46 9.68 6.65 1.66
N SER A 47 10.69 5.90 2.10
CA SER A 47 11.08 5.85 3.52
C SER A 47 12.53 5.43 3.70
N SER A 48 13.25 6.10 4.61
CA SER A 48 14.59 5.71 5.02
C SER A 48 14.63 4.34 5.73
N LYS A 49 13.48 3.81 6.20
CA LYS A 49 13.38 2.43 6.75
C LYS A 49 13.65 1.34 5.71
N PHE A 50 13.62 1.68 4.42
CA PHE A 50 13.89 0.74 3.33
C PHE A 50 15.38 0.62 2.98
N VAL A 51 16.25 1.44 3.58
CA VAL A 51 17.69 1.42 3.34
C VAL A 51 18.28 0.07 3.73
N GLY A 52 19.10 -0.50 2.85
CA GLY A 52 19.72 -1.81 3.03
C GLY A 52 18.77 -3.01 2.92
N LYS A 53 17.50 -2.81 2.55
CA LYS A 53 16.51 -3.88 2.38
C LYS A 53 16.31 -4.23 0.91
N SER A 54 16.20 -5.53 0.63
CA SER A 54 15.80 -6.01 -0.70
C SER A 54 14.36 -5.59 -1.05
N PRO A 55 13.98 -5.54 -2.34
CA PRO A 55 12.62 -5.19 -2.75
C PRO A 55 11.53 -6.04 -2.06
N LEU A 56 11.80 -7.34 -1.87
CA LEU A 56 10.88 -8.25 -1.19
C LEU A 56 10.70 -7.88 0.30
N GLU A 57 11.78 -7.53 1.00
CA GLU A 57 11.71 -7.12 2.41
C GLU A 57 10.95 -5.80 2.57
N ARG A 58 11.16 -4.84 1.66
CA ARG A 58 10.41 -3.58 1.65
C ARG A 58 8.91 -3.85 1.48
N HIS A 59 8.55 -4.71 0.53
CA HIS A 59 7.15 -5.10 0.34
C HIS A 59 6.59 -5.80 1.58
N ARG A 60 7.34 -6.72 2.20
CA ARG A 60 6.90 -7.39 3.44
C ARG A 60 6.59 -6.41 4.56
N LEU A 61 7.39 -5.35 4.73
CA LEU A 61 7.12 -4.31 5.73
C LEU A 61 5.81 -3.55 5.44
N VAL A 62 5.59 -3.18 4.18
CA VAL A 62 4.34 -2.53 3.76
C VAL A 62 3.13 -3.43 3.99
N TYR A 63 3.20 -4.69 3.57
CA TYR A 63 2.14 -5.68 3.79
C TYR A 63 1.90 -5.97 5.28
N ALA A 64 2.95 -5.97 6.10
CA ALA A 64 2.81 -6.12 7.54
C ALA A 64 2.04 -4.94 8.17
N ALA A 65 2.35 -3.71 7.77
CA ALA A 65 1.65 -2.51 8.25
C ALA A 65 0.16 -2.51 7.85
N LEU A 66 -0.16 -3.06 6.67
CA LEU A 66 -1.52 -3.10 6.11
C LEU A 66 -2.23 -4.44 6.31
N HIS A 67 -1.67 -5.37 7.09
CA HIS A 67 -2.15 -6.75 7.16
C HIS A 67 -3.66 -6.86 7.45
N GLU A 68 -4.15 -6.13 8.46
CA GLU A 68 -5.57 -6.14 8.81
C GLU A 68 -6.48 -5.61 7.70
N MET A 69 -5.98 -4.64 6.91
CA MET A 69 -6.71 -4.03 5.81
C MET A 69 -6.76 -4.94 4.58
N MET A 70 -5.74 -5.75 4.35
CA MET A 70 -5.71 -6.75 3.27
C MET A 70 -6.82 -7.81 3.38
N HIS A 71 -7.36 -8.03 4.59
CA HIS A 71 -8.44 -9.00 4.81
C HIS A 71 -9.84 -8.40 4.72
N LYS A 72 -9.95 -7.07 4.66
CA LYS A 72 -11.24 -6.36 4.81
C LYS A 72 -11.49 -5.28 3.76
N ASN A 73 -10.49 -4.44 3.52
CA ASN A 73 -10.63 -3.18 2.77
C ASN A 73 -9.91 -3.21 1.43
N ILE A 74 -8.83 -3.97 1.32
CA ILE A 74 -7.95 -4.01 0.15
C ILE A 74 -8.03 -5.39 -0.46
N HIS A 75 -8.49 -5.48 -1.71
CA HIS A 75 -8.43 -6.72 -2.48
C HIS A 75 -7.06 -6.90 -3.12
N ALA A 76 -6.52 -5.84 -3.71
CA ALA A 76 -5.21 -5.86 -4.36
C ALA A 76 -4.42 -4.59 -4.05
N LEU A 77 -3.12 -4.77 -3.81
CA LEU A 77 -2.18 -3.68 -3.53
C LEU A 77 -0.92 -3.85 -4.38
N SER A 78 -0.69 -2.92 -5.31
CA SER A 78 0.59 -2.83 -6.02
C SER A 78 1.48 -1.86 -5.28
N VAL A 79 2.67 -2.31 -4.86
CA VAL A 79 3.59 -1.52 -4.04
C VAL A 79 4.83 -1.16 -4.85
N LYS A 80 5.22 0.10 -4.78
CA LYS A 80 6.55 0.62 -5.12
C LYS A 80 7.13 1.24 -3.86
N ALA A 81 8.24 0.69 -3.38
CA ALA A 81 8.86 1.10 -2.12
C ALA A 81 10.31 1.54 -2.34
N TYR A 82 10.57 2.83 -2.12
CA TYR A 82 11.83 3.48 -2.43
C TYR A 82 12.51 4.07 -1.19
N THR A 83 13.84 4.07 -1.19
CA THR A 83 14.59 4.91 -0.26
C THR A 83 14.61 6.37 -0.73
N PRO A 84 14.87 7.34 0.15
CA PRO A 84 15.00 8.75 -0.25
C PRO A 84 16.08 8.97 -1.32
N GLU A 85 17.11 8.13 -1.36
CA GLU A 85 18.20 8.19 -2.34
C GLU A 85 17.85 7.62 -3.73
N GLU A 86 16.68 6.96 -3.87
CA GLU A 86 16.24 6.33 -5.13
C GLU A 86 15.25 7.21 -5.92
N ILE A 87 14.92 8.41 -5.42
CA ILE A 87 13.97 9.38 -6.00
C ILE A 87 14.72 10.62 -6.45
#